data_AF-A0A2N5SP46-F1
#
_entry.id   AF-A0A2N5SP46-F1
#
_cell.length_a   1.000
_cell.length_b   1.000
_cell.length_c   1.000
_cell.angle_alpha   90.00
_cell.angle_beta   90.00
_cell.angle_gamma   90.00
#
_symmetry.space_group_name_H-M   'P 1'
#
loop_
_entity.id
_entity.type
_entity.pdbx_description
1 polymer ?
#
loop_
_entity_poly.entity_id
_entity_poly.type
_entity_poly.pdbx_seq_one_letter_code
_entity_poly.pdbx_strand_id
1 'polypeptide(L)' 'MAASPRRVEAPIPIRQCARMIDSVHTEVMTHGYSDRTLVLITQTGKIGSLTQVTVPLASLEQGFELAPGSEED' A
#
# COMPACT_ATOMS: atom_id res chain seq x y z
N MET A 1 9.21 25.77 27.97
CA MET A 1 9.50 24.71 26.98
C MET A 1 8.36 23.70 27.02
N ALA A 2 7.55 23.63 25.97
CA ALA A 2 6.48 22.63 25.89
C ALA A 2 7.09 21.26 25.55
N ALA A 3 6.77 20.22 26.33
CA ALA A 3 7.21 18.87 26.05
C ALA A 3 6.57 18.36 24.75
N SER A 4 7.39 17.84 23.84
CA SER A 4 6.94 17.23 22.59
C SER A 4 5.97 16.07 22.89
N PRO A 5 4.86 15.91 22.14
CA PRO A 5 3.96 14.80 22.35
C PRO A 5 4.70 13.48 22.14
N ARG A 6 4.60 12.56 23.11
CA ARG A 6 5.13 11.20 22.97
C ARG A 6 4.37 10.52 21.83
N ARG A 7 5.06 10.28 20.72
CA ARG A 7 4.49 9.58 19.58
C ARG A 7 4.34 8.11 19.95
N VAL A 8 3.11 7.61 19.99
CA VAL A 8 2.84 6.18 20.16
C VAL A 8 2.99 5.54 18.78
N GLU A 9 3.97 4.66 18.65
CA GLU A 9 4.16 3.89 17.42
C GLU A 9 3.17 2.71 17.41
N ALA A 10 2.43 2.59 16.33
CA ALA A 10 1.58 1.43 16.13
C ALA A 10 2.47 0.18 15.95
N PRO A 11 2.12 -0.97 16.54
CA PRO A 11 2.88 -2.21 16.37
C PRO A 11 2.99 -2.68 14.92
N ILE A 12 2.01 -2.28 14.08
CA ILE A 12 1.97 -2.55 12.65
C ILE A 12 2.12 -1.21 11.93
N PRO A 13 3.09 -1.06 11.02
CA PRO A 13 3.17 0.10 10.14
C PRO A 13 1.92 0.19 9.26
N ILE A 14 1.19 1.28 9.39
CA ILE A 14 -0.04 1.56 8.62
C ILE A 14 0.18 2.82 7.80
N ARG A 15 -0.26 2.79 6.53
CA ARG A 15 -0.44 3.99 5.70
C ARG A 15 -1.82 3.97 5.09
N GLN A 16 -2.42 5.14 4.94
CA GLN A 16 -3.72 5.30 4.32
C GLN A 16 -3.75 6.57 3.47
N CYS A 17 -4.49 6.54 2.38
CA CYS A 17 -4.79 7.70 1.56
C CYS A 17 -6.12 7.53 0.84
N ALA A 18 -6.70 8.64 0.41
CA ALA A 18 -7.83 8.66 -0.50
C ALA A 18 -7.50 9.48 -1.74
N ARG A 19 -7.98 9.05 -2.90
CA ARG A 19 -7.77 9.71 -4.19
C ARG A 19 -8.95 9.46 -5.13
N MET A 20 -9.24 10.44 -5.98
CA MET A 20 -10.13 10.24 -7.12
C MET A 20 -9.42 9.45 -8.21
N ILE A 21 -9.93 8.27 -8.56
CA ILE A 21 -9.46 7.46 -9.69
C ILE A 21 -10.66 7.27 -10.61
N ASP A 22 -10.55 7.69 -11.87
CA ASP A 22 -11.65 7.67 -12.85
C ASP A 22 -12.95 8.30 -12.31
N SER A 23 -12.81 9.43 -11.60
CA SER A 23 -13.92 10.14 -10.93
C SER A 23 -14.63 9.36 -9.81
N VAL A 24 -14.01 8.30 -9.29
CA VAL A 24 -14.50 7.53 -8.13
C VAL A 24 -13.59 7.76 -6.92
N HIS A 25 -14.17 8.16 -5.78
CA HIS A 25 -13.45 8.27 -4.51
C HIS A 25 -12.95 6.89 -4.10
N THR A 26 -11.63 6.72 -4.12
CA THR A 26 -10.96 5.46 -3.82
C THR A 26 -10.10 5.62 -2.58
N GLU A 27 -10.34 4.75 -1.60
CA GLU A 27 -9.56 4.70 -0.37
C GLU A 27 -8.60 3.52 -0.43
N VAL A 28 -7.36 3.77 -0.05
CA VAL A 28 -6.29 2.77 -0.02
C VAL A 28 -5.69 2.75 1.38
N MET A 29 -5.54 1.55 1.93
CA MET A 29 -4.88 1.33 3.21
C MET A 29 -3.87 0.17 3.07
N THR A 30 -2.68 0.35 3.63
CA THR A 30 -1.62 -0.68 3.61
C THR A 30 -1.16 -1.00 5.01
N HIS A 31 -1.04 -2.29 5.33
CA HIS A 31 -0.45 -2.78 6.58
C HIS A 31 0.80 -3.60 6.27
N GLY A 32 1.93 -3.25 6.87
CA GLY A 32 3.18 -4.00 6.75
C GLY A 32 3.31 -5.06 7.85
N TYR A 33 3.10 -6.33 7.50
CA TYR A 33 3.44 -7.46 8.37
C TYR A 33 4.85 -7.97 8.03
N SER A 34 5.41 -8.85 8.86
CA SER A 34 6.79 -9.34 8.68
C SER A 34 7.02 -10.14 7.39
N ASP A 35 5.98 -10.80 6.88
CA ASP A 35 6.06 -11.71 5.72
C ASP A 35 5.16 -11.28 4.55
N ARG A 36 4.35 -10.24 4.73
CA ARG A 36 3.37 -9.79 3.73
C ARG A 36 2.99 -8.34 3.93
N THR A 37 2.59 -7.70 2.83
CA THR A 37 1.89 -6.42 2.87
C THR A 37 0.43 -6.67 2.53
N LEU A 38 -0.48 -6.27 3.43
CA LEU A 38 -1.90 -6.23 3.12
C LEU A 38 -2.21 -4.89 2.46
N VAL A 39 -2.88 -4.93 1.31
CA VAL A 39 -3.38 -3.74 0.62
C VAL A 39 -4.89 -3.85 0.52
N LEU A 40 -5.60 -2.89 1.10
CA LEU A 40 -7.05 -2.75 0.98
C LEU A 40 -7.34 -1.57 0.06
N ILE A 41 -8.16 -1.81 -0.97
CA ILE A 41 -8.64 -0.78 -1.89
C ILE A 41 -10.16 -0.83 -1.87
N THR A 42 -10.81 0.30 -1.63
CA THR A 42 -12.28 0.38 -1.65
C THR A 42 -12.79 1.65 -2.31
N GLN A 43 -13.86 1.50 -3.09
CA GLN A 43 -14.56 2.59 -3.78
C GLN A 43 -16.01 2.77 -3.28
N THR A 44 -16.51 1.82 -2.50
CA THR A 44 -17.92 1.79 -2.04
C THR A 44 -18.05 1.48 -0.55
N GLY A 45 -16.94 1.53 0.20
CA GLY A 45 -16.88 1.07 1.58
C GLY A 45 -16.98 -0.46 1.74
N LYS A 46 -16.93 -1.21 0.62
CA LYS A 46 -16.93 -2.68 0.59
C LYS A 46 -15.52 -3.20 0.28
N ILE A 47 -15.19 -4.37 0.83
CA ILE A 47 -13.87 -5.00 0.67
C ILE A 47 -13.70 -5.64 -0.72
N GLY A 48 -14.79 -5.95 -1.43
CA GLY A 48 -14.73 -6.54 -2.76
C GLY A 48 -14.18 -7.97 -2.72
N SER A 49 -13.14 -8.26 -3.50
CA SER A 49 -12.46 -9.56 -3.55
C SER A 49 -11.16 -9.56 -2.74
N LEU A 50 -10.82 -10.73 -2.17
CA LEU A 50 -9.54 -10.94 -1.50
C LEU A 50 -8.66 -11.83 -2.38
N THR A 51 -7.51 -11.28 -2.80
CA THR A 51 -6.53 -11.99 -3.63
C THR A 51 -5.19 -12.05 -2.92
N GLN A 52 -4.55 -13.22 -2.91
CA GLN A 52 -3.17 -13.37 -2.45
C GLN A 52 -2.24 -13.48 -3.65
N VAL A 53 -1.21 -12.63 -3.67
CA VAL A 53 -0.15 -12.66 -4.67
C VAL A 53 1.18 -12.83 -3.96
N THR A 54 2.00 -13.75 -4.47
CA THR A 54 3.37 -13.99 -3.99
C THR A 54 4.29 -13.96 -5.20
N VAL A 55 5.38 -13.21 -5.10
CA VAL A 55 6.45 -13.25 -6.09
C VAL A 55 7.21 -14.57 -5.90
N PRO A 56 7.32 -15.44 -6.94
CA PRO A 56 8.16 -16.62 -6.87
C PRO A 56 9.62 -16.20 -6.59
N LEU A 57 10.31 -16.90 -5.69
CA LEU A 57 11.72 -16.58 -5.36
C LEU A 57 12.61 -16.53 -6.62
N ALA A 58 12.35 -17.39 -7.60
CA ALA A 58 13.06 -17.40 -8.88
C ALA A 58 12.93 -16.08 -9.66
N SER A 59 11.83 -15.35 -9.49
CA SER A 59 11.60 -14.06 -10.16
C SER A 59 12.37 -12.91 -9.51
N LEU A 60 12.84 -13.07 -8.27
CA LEU A 60 13.61 -12.04 -7.58
C LEU A 60 15.06 -11.95 -8.12
N GLU A 61 15.60 -13.06 -8.60
CA GLU A 61 16.96 -13.18 -9.15
C GLU A 61 17.11 -12.52 -10.53
N GLN A 62 16.00 -12.35 -11.26
CA GLN A 62 16.01 -11.78 -12.63
C GLN A 62 16.03 -10.25 -12.68
N GLY A 63 15.89 -9.57 -11.52
CA GLY A 63 15.75 -8.13 -11.47
C GLY A 63 14.38 -7.67 -12.00
N PHE A 64 13.85 -6.59 -11.43
CA PHE A 64 12.61 -5.99 -11.93
C PHE A 64 12.97 -4.99 -13.04
N GLU A 65 12.65 -5.31 -14.29
CA GLU A 65 12.67 -4.34 -15.37
C GLU A 65 11.49 -3.39 -15.15
N LEU A 66 11.77 -2.18 -14.66
CA LEU A 66 10.77 -1.11 -14.60
C LEU A 66 10.32 -0.85 -16.04
N ALA A 67 9.03 -0.99 -16.31
CA ALA A 67 8.47 -0.66 -17.61
C ALA A 67 8.89 0.78 -17.98
N PRO A 68 9.47 1.03 -19.16
CA PRO A 68 9.89 2.35 -19.56
C PRO A 68 8.64 3.19 -19.84
N GLY A 69 8.26 4.08 -18.91
CA GLY A 69 7.06 4.89 -19.12
C GLY A 69 6.53 5.73 -17.97
N SER A 70 7.36 6.15 -17.01
CA SER A 70 6.94 7.21 -16.08
C SER A 70 8.10 8.14 -15.75
N GLU A 71 8.67 8.73 -16.79
CA GLU A 71 9.27 10.06 -16.70
C GLU A 71 8.21 11.06 -17.20
N GLU A 72 7.81 11.93 -16.27
CA GLU A 72 7.42 13.33 -16.46
C GLU A 72 6.19 13.70 -17.31
N ASP A 73 5.18 14.24 -16.63
CA ASP A 73 4.61 15.57 -16.92
C ASP A 73 4.28 16.28 -15.58
#